data_AF-A0A1G0KUN6-F1
#
_entry.id   AF-A0A1G0KUN6-F1
#
_cell.length_a   1.000
_cell.length_b   1.000
_cell.length_c   1.000
_cell.angle_alpha   90.00
_cell.angle_beta   90.00
_cell.angle_gamma   90.00
#
_symmetry.space_group_name_H-M   'P 1'
#
loop_
_entity.id
_entity.type
_entity.pdbx_description
1 polymer ?
#
loop_
_entity_poly.entity_id
_entity_poly.type
_entity_poly.pdbx_seq_one_letter_code
_entity_poly.pdbx_strand_id
1 'polypeptide(L)'
;MKQEQRQANRERWQAEIDAWRASGERLSAWARERGLSRDALEYWKGRLPASRSVQGCSPLTLIPLRPERPVATDTVPIELAAARPGWRIRLAADFDAACLFRLLDVLESRC
;
A
#
# COMPACT_ATOMS: atom_id res chain seq x y z
N MET A 1 -34.67 -4.91 -12.75
CA MET A 1 -34.33 -3.99 -13.87
C MET A 1 -33.15 -3.05 -13.61
N LYS A 2 -33.17 -2.06 -12.69
CA LYS A 2 -32.02 -1.11 -12.55
C LYS A 2 -30.70 -1.74 -12.07
N GLN A 3 -30.74 -2.83 -11.31
CA GLN A 3 -29.54 -3.52 -10.82
C GLN A 3 -28.88 -4.39 -11.89
N GLU A 4 -29.67 -5.12 -12.69
CA GLU A 4 -29.17 -5.96 -13.79
C GLU A 4 -28.42 -5.12 -14.84
N GLN A 5 -28.94 -3.93 -15.18
CA GLN A 5 -28.27 -3.02 -16.11
C GLN A 5 -26.92 -2.53 -15.58
N ARG A 6 -26.83 -2.26 -14.26
CA ARG A 6 -25.58 -1.85 -13.61
C ARG A 6 -24.57 -2.99 -13.59
N GLN A 7 -25.04 -4.21 -13.35
CA GLN A 7 -24.20 -5.40 -13.35
C GLN A 7 -23.67 -5.71 -14.75
N ALA A 8 -24.52 -5.75 -15.77
CA ALA A 8 -24.12 -5.98 -17.16
C ALA A 8 -23.11 -4.93 -17.65
N ASN A 9 -23.31 -3.65 -17.28
CA ASN A 9 -22.36 -2.60 -17.61
C ASN A 9 -21.02 -2.83 -16.89
N ARG A 10 -21.03 -3.24 -15.63
CA ARG A 10 -19.81 -3.55 -14.87
C ARG A 10 -19.05 -4.73 -15.49
N GLU A 11 -19.75 -5.78 -15.89
CA GLU A 11 -19.16 -6.97 -16.53
C GLU A 11 -18.50 -6.61 -17.88
N ARG A 12 -19.16 -5.77 -18.68
CA ARG A 12 -18.58 -5.24 -19.91
C ARG A 12 -17.27 -4.48 -19.65
N TRP A 13 -17.27 -3.57 -18.68
CA TRP A 13 -16.07 -2.80 -18.34
C TRP A 13 -14.95 -3.67 -17.75
N GLN A 14 -15.30 -4.72 -17.02
CA GLN A 14 -14.33 -5.70 -16.52
C GLN A 14 -13.61 -6.40 -17.69
N ALA A 15 -14.37 -6.89 -18.67
CA ALA A 15 -13.80 -7.56 -19.84
C ALA A 15 -12.86 -6.64 -20.65
N GLU A 16 -13.25 -5.38 -20.85
CA GLU A 16 -12.42 -4.39 -21.55
C GLU A 16 -11.10 -4.09 -20.82
N ILE A 17 -11.16 -3.97 -19.49
CA ILE A 17 -9.98 -3.68 -18.67
C ILE A 17 -9.05 -4.88 -18.59
N ASP A 18 -9.59 -6.10 -18.49
CA ASP A 18 -8.76 -7.30 -18.45
C ASP A 18 -8.10 -7.55 -19.80
N ALA A 19 -8.80 -7.29 -20.92
CA ALA A 19 -8.21 -7.32 -22.25
C ALA A 19 -7.12 -6.25 -22.44
N TRP A 20 -7.33 -5.03 -21.93
CA TRP A 20 -6.31 -3.98 -21.93
C TRP A 20 -5.07 -4.35 -21.10
N ARG A 21 -5.27 -4.91 -19.90
CA ARG A 21 -4.16 -5.37 -19.06
C ARG A 21 -3.35 -6.47 -19.73
N ALA A 22 -4.01 -7.37 -20.46
CA ALA A 22 -3.36 -8.44 -21.21
C ALA A 22 -2.59 -7.94 -22.43
N SER A 23 -3.05 -6.87 -23.10
CA SER A 23 -2.33 -6.30 -24.26
C SER A 23 -1.05 -5.57 -23.86
N GLY A 24 -0.97 -5.04 -22.63
CA GLY A 24 0.20 -4.28 -22.15
C GLY A 24 0.35 -2.91 -22.83
N GLU A 25 -0.63 -2.49 -23.62
CA GLU A 25 -0.61 -1.23 -24.33
C GLU A 25 -0.91 -0.04 -23.42
N ARG A 26 -0.58 1.16 -23.89
CA ARG A 26 -0.97 2.40 -23.20
C ARG A 26 -2.48 2.55 -23.26
N LEU A 27 -3.09 2.96 -22.15
CA LEU A 27 -4.55 3.14 -22.01
C LEU A 27 -5.15 4.07 -23.08
N SER A 28 -4.39 5.08 -23.52
CA SER A 28 -4.80 5.99 -24.60
C SER A 28 -4.81 5.35 -25.99
N ALA A 29 -3.88 4.43 -26.27
CA ALA A 29 -3.84 3.69 -27.53
C ALA A 29 -5.05 2.74 -27.60
N TRP A 30 -5.26 1.98 -26.52
CA TRP A 30 -6.40 1.06 -26.38
C TRP A 30 -7.76 1.75 -26.52
N ALA A 31 -7.93 2.90 -25.86
CA ALA A 31 -9.14 3.70 -25.94
C ALA A 31 -9.42 4.16 -27.39
N ARG A 32 -8.38 4.63 -28.09
CA ARG A 32 -8.49 5.12 -29.46
C ARG A 32 -8.83 4.01 -30.44
N GLU A 33 -8.18 2.85 -30.33
CA GLU A 33 -8.40 1.71 -31.23
C GLU A 33 -9.79 1.11 -31.09
N ARG A 34 -10.33 1.08 -29.86
CA ARG A 34 -11.66 0.52 -29.57
C ARG A 34 -12.79 1.55 -29.58
N GLY A 35 -12.50 2.81 -29.85
CA GLY A 35 -13.49 3.90 -29.82
C GLY A 35 -14.12 4.10 -28.42
N LEU A 36 -13.37 3.78 -27.36
CA LEU A 36 -13.83 3.92 -25.98
C LEU A 36 -13.40 5.27 -25.41
N SER A 37 -14.21 5.81 -24.49
CA SER A 37 -13.79 6.98 -23.72
C SER A 37 -12.61 6.64 -22.82
N ARG A 38 -11.52 7.41 -22.97
CA ARG A 38 -10.34 7.31 -22.11
C ARG A 38 -10.72 7.54 -20.64
N ASP A 39 -11.52 8.55 -20.35
CA ASP A 39 -11.91 8.91 -18.99
C ASP A 39 -12.75 7.81 -18.33
N ALA A 40 -13.63 7.17 -19.11
CA ALA A 40 -14.40 6.02 -18.64
C ALA A 40 -13.48 4.82 -18.34
N LEU A 41 -12.51 4.53 -19.22
CA LEU A 41 -11.50 3.49 -18.98
C LEU A 41 -10.67 3.77 -17.72
N GLU A 42 -10.24 5.00 -17.52
CA GLU A 42 -9.45 5.43 -16.36
C GLU A 42 -10.25 5.30 -15.05
N TYR A 43 -11.52 5.72 -15.08
CA TYR A 43 -12.45 5.54 -13.97
C TYR A 43 -12.65 4.06 -13.60
N TRP A 44 -12.95 3.21 -14.58
CA TRP A 44 -13.17 1.80 -14.32
C TRP A 44 -11.89 1.05 -13.98
N LYS A 45 -10.72 1.46 -14.50
CA LYS A 45 -9.42 0.88 -14.13
C LYS A 45 -9.14 1.01 -12.63
N GLY A 46 -9.46 2.18 -12.05
CA GLY A 46 -9.31 2.39 -10.61
C GLY A 46 -10.36 1.66 -9.79
N ARG A 47 -11.57 1.50 -10.33
CA ARG A 47 -12.72 0.89 -9.64
C ARG A 47 -12.77 -0.64 -9.71
N LEU A 48 -12.24 -1.22 -10.78
CA LEU A 48 -12.15 -2.66 -10.98
C LEU A 48 -10.74 -3.09 -10.62
N PRO A 49 -10.53 -3.72 -9.44
CA PRO A 49 -9.23 -4.29 -9.13
C PRO A 49 -8.79 -5.21 -10.27
N ALA A 50 -7.49 -5.43 -10.41
CA ALA A 50 -7.00 -6.58 -11.18
C ALA A 50 -7.85 -7.76 -10.74
N SER A 51 -8.64 -8.31 -11.67
CA SER A 51 -9.22 -9.62 -11.44
C SER A 51 -7.98 -10.46 -11.22
N ARG A 52 -7.69 -10.76 -9.95
CA ARG A 52 -6.77 -11.81 -9.59
C ARG A 52 -7.52 -13.01 -10.11
N SER A 53 -7.27 -13.29 -11.38
CA SER A 53 -7.60 -14.52 -12.02
C SER A 53 -7.37 -15.57 -10.94
N VAL A 54 -8.44 -16.28 -10.62
CA VAL A 54 -8.38 -17.48 -9.81
C VAL A 54 -7.70 -18.54 -10.69
N GLN A 55 -6.48 -18.24 -11.15
CA GLN A 55 -5.54 -19.14 -11.80
C GLN A 55 -4.93 -19.95 -10.68
N GLY A 56 -5.73 -20.85 -10.12
CA GLY A 56 -5.33 -21.80 -9.10
C GLY A 56 -4.91 -21.14 -7.79
N CYS A 57 -5.50 -21.59 -6.69
CA CYS A 57 -4.73 -21.65 -5.46
C CYS A 57 -3.52 -22.57 -5.75
N SER A 58 -2.40 -22.00 -6.23
CA SER A 58 -1.12 -22.63 -5.96
C SER A 58 -1.07 -22.76 -4.44
N PRO A 59 -0.89 -23.96 -3.87
CA PRO A 59 -0.91 -24.12 -2.43
C PRO A 59 0.11 -23.16 -1.85
N LEU A 60 -0.35 -22.28 -0.95
CA LEU A 60 0.50 -21.36 -0.23
C LEU A 60 1.58 -22.20 0.46
N THR A 61 2.78 -22.18 -0.10
CA THR A 61 3.91 -22.89 0.47
C THR A 61 4.42 -22.01 1.60
N LEU A 62 4.05 -22.37 2.83
CA LEU A 62 4.59 -21.73 4.02
C LEU A 62 6.07 -22.10 4.10
N ILE A 63 6.94 -21.11 3.89
CA ILE A 63 8.37 -21.28 4.11
C ILE A 63 8.62 -21.02 5.59
N PRO A 64 9.17 -21.98 6.34
CA PRO A 64 9.55 -21.75 7.73
C PRO A 64 10.68 -20.73 7.77
N LEU A 65 10.32 -19.49 8.12
CA LEU A 65 11.28 -18.47 8.52
C LEU A 65 11.82 -18.87 9.90
N ARG A 66 13.10 -19.19 9.98
CA ARG A 66 13.80 -19.20 11.25
C ARG A 66 14.06 -17.74 11.61
N PRO A 67 13.41 -17.16 12.63
CA PRO A 67 13.83 -15.85 13.09
C PRO A 67 15.29 -15.98 13.49
N GLU A 68 16.15 -15.19 12.85
CA GLU A 68 17.50 -14.96 13.36
C GLU A 68 17.29 -14.51 14.80
N ARG A 69 17.76 -15.32 15.75
CA ARG A 69 17.68 -14.98 17.17
C ARG A 69 18.42 -13.65 17.27
N PRO A 70 17.74 -12.53 17.57
CA PRO A 70 18.45 -11.27 17.73
C PRO A 70 19.50 -11.55 18.79
N VAL A 71 20.77 -11.30 18.45
CA VAL A 71 21.81 -11.24 19.45
C VAL A 71 21.27 -10.31 20.52
N ALA A 72 21.07 -10.86 21.72
CA ALA A 72 20.63 -10.08 22.86
C ALA A 72 21.76 -9.09 23.16
N THR A 73 21.73 -7.96 22.46
CA THR A 73 22.25 -6.72 23.02
C THR A 73 21.25 -6.41 24.12
N ASP A 74 21.68 -6.53 25.38
CA ASP A 74 20.90 -6.30 26.62
C ASP A 74 20.35 -4.87 26.76
N THR A 75 20.28 -4.15 25.65
CA THR A 75 19.94 -2.75 25.53
C THR A 75 18.60 -2.67 24.80
N VAL A 76 17.52 -2.79 25.57
CA VAL A 76 16.17 -2.52 25.08
C VAL A 76 16.10 -1.03 24.70
N PRO A 77 15.90 -0.68 23.42
CA PRO A 77 15.82 0.70 23.00
C PRO A 77 14.55 1.34 23.59
N ILE A 78 14.69 2.51 24.20
CA ILE A 78 13.58 3.26 24.76
C ILE A 78 12.92 4.03 23.61
N GLU A 79 11.61 3.82 23.41
CA GLU A 79 10.82 4.58 22.46
C GLU A 79 9.97 5.63 23.17
N LEU A 80 10.15 6.88 22.80
CA LEU A 80 9.35 8.01 23.25
C LEU A 80 8.44 8.44 22.11
N ALA A 81 7.13 8.26 22.30
CA ALA A 81 6.12 8.85 21.43
C ALA A 81 5.76 10.24 21.97
N ALA A 82 6.02 11.29 21.20
CA ALA A 82 5.68 12.65 21.62
C ALA A 82 4.17 12.87 21.55
N ALA A 83 3.65 13.83 22.32
CA ALA A 83 2.22 14.17 22.37
C ALA A 83 1.66 14.67 21.02
N ARG A 84 2.51 15.12 20.09
CA ARG A 84 2.12 15.53 18.73
C ARG A 84 2.12 14.32 17.78
N PRO A 85 1.05 14.11 17.00
CA PRO A 85 1.00 13.02 16.04
C PRO A 85 2.12 13.15 15.01
N GLY A 86 2.90 12.08 14.84
CA GLY A 86 3.97 11.99 13.83
C GLY A 86 5.40 12.00 14.36
N TRP A 87 5.60 12.25 15.65
CA TRP A 87 6.94 12.30 16.26
C TRP A 87 7.21 11.04 17.08
N ARG A 88 8.23 10.28 16.68
CA ARG A 88 8.75 9.12 17.42
C ARG A 88 10.25 9.25 17.56
N ILE A 89 10.73 9.16 18.80
CA ILE A 89 12.16 9.20 19.13
C ILE A 89 12.52 7.81 19.65
N ARG A 90 13.56 7.21 19.04
CA ARG A 90 14.11 5.92 19.47
C ARG A 90 15.52 6.14 19.98
N LEU A 91 15.76 5.70 21.22
CA LEU A 91 17.04 5.88 21.92
C LEU A 91 17.74 4.53 22.05
N ALA A 92 19.04 4.51 21.80
CA ALA A 92 19.90 3.40 22.21
C ALA A 92 20.01 3.39 23.76
N ALA A 93 20.36 2.27 24.38
CA ALA A 93 20.38 2.21 25.85
C ALA A 93 21.57 2.96 26.49
N ASP A 94 22.60 3.27 25.71
CA ASP A 94 23.77 4.07 26.10
C ASP A 94 23.60 5.56 25.77
N PHE A 95 22.35 6.02 25.58
CA PHE A 95 22.09 7.40 25.23
C PHE A 95 22.59 8.38 26.31
N ASP A 96 23.13 9.51 25.86
CA ASP A 96 23.47 10.61 26.75
C ASP A 96 22.20 11.33 27.21
N ALA A 97 21.92 11.25 28.51
CA ALA A 97 20.77 11.91 29.13
C ALA A 97 20.81 13.43 28.93
N ALA A 98 21.99 14.06 28.98
CA ALA A 98 22.11 15.51 28.80
C ALA A 98 21.70 15.96 27.39
N CYS A 99 22.04 15.15 26.38
CA CYS A 99 21.62 15.36 25.00
C CYS A 99 20.10 15.22 24.85
N LEU A 100 19.50 14.19 25.46
CA LEU A 100 18.04 14.00 25.43
C LEU A 100 17.30 15.17 26.08
N PHE A 101 17.77 15.67 27.23
CA PHE A 101 17.16 16.82 27.90
C PHE A 101 17.17 18.07 27.01
N ARG A 102 18.30 18.37 26.35
CA ARG A 102 18.37 19.51 25.42
C ARG A 102 17.43 19.35 24.23
N LEU A 103 17.31 18.12 23.71
CA LEU A 103 16.38 17.84 22.62
C LEU A 103 14.94 18.09 23.07
N LEU A 104 14.53 17.53 24.22
CA LEU A 104 13.18 17.71 24.75
C LEU A 104 12.86 19.20 25.02
N ASP A 105 13.79 19.94 25.61
CA ASP A 105 13.64 21.38 25.87
C ASP A 105 13.44 22.19 24.57
N VAL A 106 14.19 21.86 23.50
CA VAL A 106 13.99 22.47 22.17
C VAL A 106 12.63 22.11 21.56
N LEU A 107 12.13 20.91 21.81
CA LEU A 107 10.82 20.48 21.29
C LEU A 107 9.66 21.09 22.06
N GLU A 108 9.77 21.23 23.37
CA GLU A 108 8.78 21.88 24.22
C GLU A 108 8.75 23.40 24.01
N SER A 109 9.90 24.06 23.85
CA SER A 109 9.97 25.49 23.56
C SER A 109 9.46 25.88 22.16
N ARG A 110 9.36 24.92 21.24
CA ARG A 110 8.74 25.08 19.91
C ARG A 110 7.27 24.65 19.88
N CYS A 111 6.67 24.36 21.03
CA CYS A 111 5.25 24.13 21.16
C CYS A 111 4.47 25.41 21.43
#